data_AF-A0A384CML6-F1
#
_entry.id   AF-A0A384CML6-F1
#
_cell.length_a   1.000
_cell.length_b   1.000
_cell.length_c   1.000
_cell.angle_alpha   90.00
_cell.angle_beta   90.00
_cell.angle_gamma   90.00
#
_symmetry.space_group_name_H-M   'P 1'
#
loop_
_entity.id
_entity.type
_entity.pdbx_description
1 polymer ?
#
loop_
_entity_poly.entity_id
_entity_poly.type
_entity_poly.pdbx_seq_one_letter_code
_entity_poly.pdbx_strand_id
1 'polypeptide(L)'
;MQRPEAGKPLIKFNHCKKYIYSFSMPQCCPLCGQVTGSRKLEEAPVSISDPFTNGHQEKCSFLLRPTQGTFLREYDGRSDLHVGITNTNGIVYNYTTCGVQRDEVGWEQSVSIPLLQPGMFGLMDQWDKYLEDFSATEAWLPQRYEDDHHNCYSYTLTFINCVLTAEGKEQLGKREFTEKYVVPRTRKASKYITLYRAIEERGFYVTDRPDEETNPPEGSGSC
;
A
#
# COMPACT_ATOMS: atom_id res chain seq x y z
N MET A 1 -3.05 19.29 16.64
CA MET A 1 -2.41 18.28 15.77
C MET A 1 -2.86 18.53 14.35
N GLN A 2 -1.95 18.88 13.45
CA GLN A 2 -2.27 19.05 12.04
C GLN A 2 -2.54 17.67 11.46
N ARG A 3 -3.67 17.51 10.77
CA ARG A 3 -3.93 16.30 9.98
C ARG A 3 -2.78 16.13 8.99
N PRO A 4 -2.23 14.94 8.76
CA PRO A 4 -1.30 14.72 7.66
C PRO A 4 -2.02 15.16 6.38
N GLU A 5 -1.48 16.16 5.68
CA GLU A 5 -2.03 16.58 4.40
C GLU A 5 -2.02 15.38 3.45
N ALA A 6 -3.20 14.99 2.97
CA ALA A 6 -3.32 13.98 1.93
C ALA A 6 -2.57 14.49 0.69
N GLY A 7 -1.79 13.60 0.05
CA GLY A 7 -1.07 13.94 -1.18
C GLY A 7 -2.04 14.46 -2.25
N LYS A 8 -1.58 15.35 -3.11
CA LYS A 8 -2.39 15.81 -4.25
C LYS A 8 -2.72 14.63 -5.17
N PRO A 9 -3.96 14.52 -5.67
CA PRO A 9 -4.35 13.41 -6.54
C PRO A 9 -3.49 13.41 -7.80
N LEU A 10 -3.02 12.23 -8.20
CA LEU A 10 -2.27 12.03 -9.43
C LEU A 10 -3.21 11.67 -10.57
N ILE A 11 -3.01 12.25 -11.74
CA ILE A 11 -3.69 11.87 -12.97
C ILE A 11 -2.69 11.44 -14.04
N LYS A 12 -3.14 10.58 -14.95
CA LYS A 12 -2.44 10.17 -16.17
C LYS A 12 -3.29 10.52 -17.38
N PHE A 13 -2.71 11.18 -18.37
CA PHE A 13 -3.36 11.40 -19.67
C PHE A 13 -2.39 11.07 -20.81
N ASN A 14 -2.96 10.94 -22.01
CA ASN A 14 -2.24 10.52 -23.20
C ASN A 14 -2.05 11.73 -24.12
N HIS A 15 -0.80 12.01 -24.50
CA HIS A 15 -0.52 13.03 -25.52
C HIS A 15 0.87 12.76 -26.13
N CYS A 16 1.13 13.22 -27.35
CA CYS A 16 2.44 13.04 -28.01
C CYS A 16 2.91 11.57 -28.07
N LYS A 17 1.98 10.60 -28.11
CA LYS A 17 2.27 9.15 -27.97
C LYS A 17 2.99 8.77 -26.67
N LYS A 18 2.85 9.57 -25.61
CA LYS A 18 3.42 9.34 -24.29
C LYS A 18 2.34 9.33 -23.22
N TYR A 19 2.65 8.71 -22.08
CA TYR A 19 1.90 8.90 -20.85
C TYR A 19 2.47 10.10 -20.11
N ILE A 20 1.61 11.07 -19.80
CA ILE A 20 1.95 12.25 -19.04
C ILE A 20 1.20 12.21 -17.72
N TYR A 21 1.92 12.41 -16.62
CA TYR A 21 1.41 12.40 -15.26
C TYR A 21 1.53 13.79 -14.65
N SER A 22 0.51 14.21 -13.90
CA SER A 22 0.46 15.53 -13.23
C SER A 22 -0.56 15.52 -12.09
N PHE A 23 -0.64 16.60 -11.30
CA PHE A 23 -1.67 16.77 -10.26
C PHE A 23 -3.03 17.24 -10.80
N SER A 24 -3.05 17.83 -12.00
CA SER A 24 -4.24 18.38 -12.62
C SER A 24 -4.03 18.48 -14.12
N MET A 25 -5.12 18.39 -14.90
CA MET A 25 -5.03 18.50 -16.35
C MET A 25 -4.48 19.88 -16.73
N PRO A 26 -3.29 19.98 -17.37
CA PRO A 26 -2.77 21.26 -17.80
C PRO A 26 -3.65 21.84 -18.92
N GLN A 27 -3.56 23.14 -19.19
CA GLN A 27 -4.23 23.77 -20.34
C GLN A 27 -3.49 23.52 -21.65
N CYS A 28 -2.16 23.43 -21.60
CA CYS A 28 -1.31 23.10 -22.72
C CYS A 28 -0.42 21.90 -22.38
N CYS A 29 -0.17 21.03 -23.35
CA CYS A 29 0.73 19.91 -23.23
C CYS A 29 2.15 20.41 -22.91
N PRO A 30 2.81 19.92 -21.84
CA PRO A 30 4.14 20.37 -21.46
C PRO A 30 5.24 19.97 -22.46
N LEU A 31 4.94 19.08 -23.41
CA LEU A 31 5.91 18.60 -24.42
C LEU A 31 5.84 19.34 -25.75
N CYS A 32 4.65 19.73 -26.21
CA CYS A 32 4.46 20.33 -27.54
C CYS A 32 3.72 21.67 -27.53
N GLY A 33 3.26 22.15 -26.37
CA GLY A 33 2.54 23.42 -26.21
C GLY A 33 1.12 23.45 -26.76
N GLN A 34 0.61 22.36 -27.36
CA GLN A 34 -0.75 22.30 -27.88
C GLN A 34 -1.79 22.19 -26.75
N VAL A 35 -2.99 22.72 -26.98
CA VAL A 35 -4.08 22.69 -26.00
C VAL A 35 -4.45 21.25 -25.66
N THR A 36 -4.47 20.95 -24.36
CA THR A 36 -4.84 19.64 -23.82
C THR A 36 -6.35 19.56 -23.58
N GLY A 37 -6.95 18.39 -23.81
CA GLY A 37 -8.39 18.17 -23.68
C GLY A 37 -9.13 17.96 -25.00
N SER A 38 -8.59 17.12 -25.89
CA SER A 38 -9.31 16.72 -27.09
C SER A 38 -10.60 15.96 -26.72
N ARG A 39 -11.62 16.02 -27.60
CA ARG A 39 -12.99 15.49 -27.35
C ARG A 39 -13.09 13.97 -27.26
N LYS A 40 -11.99 13.23 -27.35
CA LYS A 40 -11.99 11.78 -27.45
C LYS A 40 -11.84 11.14 -26.07
N LEU A 41 -12.67 10.14 -25.79
CA LEU A 41 -12.74 9.49 -24.48
C LEU A 41 -11.41 8.79 -24.12
N GLU A 42 -10.69 8.27 -25.12
CA GLU A 42 -9.39 7.61 -24.95
C GLU A 42 -8.24 8.55 -24.52
N GLU A 43 -8.44 9.86 -24.64
CA GLU A 43 -7.48 10.90 -24.23
C GLU A 43 -7.87 11.56 -22.89
N ALA A 44 -8.98 11.13 -22.28
CA ALA A 44 -9.42 11.64 -21.00
C ALA A 44 -8.40 11.29 -19.89
N PRO A 45 -8.15 12.22 -18.94
CA PRO A 45 -7.28 11.94 -17.81
C PRO A 45 -7.88 10.87 -16.90
N VAL A 46 -7.04 9.91 -16.49
CA VAL A 46 -7.38 8.84 -15.57
C VAL A 46 -6.75 9.13 -14.22
N SER A 47 -7.53 9.05 -13.15
CA SER A 47 -7.01 9.17 -11.79
C SER A 47 -6.15 7.95 -11.44
N ILE A 48 -4.97 8.20 -10.87
CA ILE A 48 -4.09 7.18 -10.32
C ILE A 48 -4.41 7.03 -8.84
N SER A 49 -4.91 5.85 -8.46
CA SER A 49 -5.28 5.56 -7.08
C SER A 49 -4.07 5.70 -6.16
N ASP A 50 -4.25 6.45 -5.08
CA ASP A 50 -3.30 6.54 -3.97
C ASP A 50 -3.16 5.15 -3.31
N PRO A 51 -1.93 4.59 -3.20
CA PRO A 51 -1.71 3.34 -2.49
C PRO A 51 -1.71 3.49 -0.96
N PHE A 52 -1.73 4.71 -0.44
CA PHE A 52 -1.78 5.01 0.99
C PHE A 52 -3.22 5.26 1.43
N THR A 53 -3.59 4.66 2.55
CA THR A 53 -4.91 4.79 3.17
C THR A 53 -4.75 5.21 4.61
N ASN A 54 -5.84 5.71 5.18
CA ASN A 54 -5.90 5.90 6.62
C ASN A 54 -6.09 4.54 7.29
N GLY A 55 -5.02 4.02 7.90
CA GLY A 55 -5.04 2.75 8.60
C GLY A 55 -6.12 2.64 9.68
N HIS A 56 -6.48 3.77 10.30
CA HIS A 56 -7.55 3.81 11.31
C HIS A 56 -8.97 3.72 10.71
N GLN A 57 -9.11 3.66 9.39
CA GLN A 57 -10.35 3.37 8.69
C GLN A 57 -10.40 1.94 8.15
N GLU A 58 -9.29 1.21 8.22
CA GLU A 58 -9.14 -0.14 7.73
C GLU A 58 -9.50 -1.15 8.82
N LYS A 59 -10.24 -2.20 8.46
CA LYS A 59 -10.66 -3.25 9.39
C LYS A 59 -9.92 -4.54 9.11
N CYS A 60 -9.42 -5.17 10.17
CA CYS A 60 -8.80 -6.48 10.10
C CYS A 60 -7.69 -6.54 9.04
N SER A 61 -6.81 -5.53 9.03
CA SER A 61 -5.80 -5.33 8.01
C SER A 61 -4.41 -5.37 8.61
N PHE A 62 -3.47 -5.92 7.84
CA PHE A 62 -2.05 -5.70 8.07
C PHE A 62 -1.69 -4.34 7.48
N LEU A 63 -1.09 -3.49 8.30
CA LEU A 63 -0.65 -2.15 7.93
C LEU A 63 0.87 -2.07 7.89
N LEU A 64 1.36 -1.20 7.02
CA LEU A 64 2.76 -0.89 6.85
C LEU A 64 2.94 0.62 6.73
N ARG A 65 3.84 1.19 7.52
CA ARG A 65 4.19 2.62 7.48
C ARG A 65 5.70 2.82 7.60
N PRO A 66 6.24 3.98 7.21
CA PRO A 66 7.62 4.34 7.53
C PRO A 66 7.78 4.49 9.04
N THR A 67 8.95 4.12 9.57
CA THR A 67 9.31 4.38 10.97
C THR A 67 9.40 5.87 11.27
N GLN A 68 9.83 6.68 10.30
CA GLN A 68 9.95 8.13 10.40
C GLN A 68 9.29 8.84 9.22
N GLY A 69 8.54 9.89 9.52
CA GLY A 69 7.86 10.70 8.52
C GLY A 69 6.80 9.92 7.72
N THR A 70 6.71 10.25 6.44
CA THR A 70 5.68 9.81 5.50
C THR A 70 6.29 9.16 4.26
N PHE A 71 5.51 8.32 3.57
CA PHE A 71 5.96 7.71 2.33
C PHE A 71 6.25 8.75 1.23
N LEU A 72 5.46 9.82 1.17
CA LEU A 72 5.58 10.82 0.10
C LEU A 72 6.72 11.81 0.32
N ARG A 73 7.09 12.13 1.57
CA ARG A 73 8.10 13.15 1.88
C ARG A 73 9.44 12.57 2.32
N GLU A 74 9.49 11.85 3.44
CA GLU A 74 10.75 11.47 4.08
C GLU A 74 11.25 10.08 3.66
N TYR A 75 10.36 9.14 3.32
CA TYR A 75 10.77 7.76 3.05
C TYR A 75 11.70 7.66 1.82
N ASP A 76 12.92 7.16 2.03
CA ASP A 76 13.97 7.08 1.00
C ASP A 76 14.05 5.70 0.32
N GLY A 77 13.21 4.75 0.71
CA GLY A 77 13.23 3.38 0.22
C GLY A 77 14.24 2.46 0.91
N ARG A 78 15.00 2.97 1.89
CA ARG A 78 15.99 2.22 2.66
C ARG A 78 15.70 2.22 4.16
N SER A 79 14.98 3.23 4.63
CA SER A 79 14.53 3.35 6.02
C SER A 79 13.67 2.16 6.42
N ASP A 80 13.78 1.76 7.69
CA ASP A 80 12.98 0.66 8.22
C ASP A 80 11.48 0.98 8.18
N LEU A 81 10.70 -0.06 8.02
CA LEU A 81 9.25 0.00 8.00
C LEU A 81 8.68 -0.59 9.28
N HIS A 82 7.60 0.00 9.77
CA HIS A 82 6.87 -0.48 10.93
C HIS A 82 5.54 -1.09 10.49
N VAL A 83 5.12 -2.15 11.19
CA VAL A 83 3.90 -2.91 10.85
C VAL A 83 2.98 -3.10 12.05
N GLY A 84 1.70 -3.24 11.77
CA GLY A 84 0.66 -3.41 12.79
C GLY A 84 -0.58 -4.09 12.21
N ILE A 85 -1.47 -4.52 13.10
CA ILE A 85 -2.77 -5.12 12.75
C ILE A 85 -3.88 -4.20 13.24
N THR A 86 -4.86 -3.90 12.38
CA THR A 86 -6.04 -3.15 12.80
C THR A 86 -7.09 -4.06 13.40
N ASN A 87 -7.72 -3.61 14.47
CA ASN A 87 -8.98 -4.18 14.94
C ASN A 87 -10.16 -3.68 14.07
N THR A 88 -11.39 -4.10 14.38
CA THR A 88 -12.59 -3.72 13.60
C THR A 88 -12.98 -2.24 13.75
N ASN A 89 -12.42 -1.54 14.74
CA ASN A 89 -12.66 -0.13 15.06
C ASN A 89 -11.53 0.80 14.58
N GLY A 90 -10.48 0.26 13.94
CA GLY A 90 -9.35 1.05 13.44
C GLY A 90 -8.25 1.33 14.46
N ILE A 91 -8.28 0.70 15.64
CA ILE A 91 -7.15 0.72 16.58
C ILE A 91 -6.06 -0.20 16.03
N VAL A 92 -4.82 0.30 15.99
CA VAL A 92 -3.69 -0.44 15.42
C VAL A 92 -2.84 -1.04 16.53
N TYR A 93 -2.85 -2.37 16.59
CA TYR A 93 -2.01 -3.14 17.49
C TYR A 93 -0.65 -3.33 16.83
N ASN A 94 0.41 -2.90 17.52
CA ASN A 94 1.77 -3.02 17.01
C ASN A 94 2.75 -3.29 18.15
N TYR A 95 3.85 -3.97 17.84
CA TYR A 95 4.82 -4.38 18.84
C TYR A 95 6.10 -3.56 18.72
N THR A 96 6.54 -2.99 19.84
CA THR A 96 7.69 -2.09 19.92
C THR A 96 8.57 -2.48 21.09
N THR A 97 9.68 -1.74 21.28
CA THR A 97 10.51 -1.84 22.49
C THR A 97 9.75 -1.57 23.79
N CYS A 98 8.57 -0.93 23.72
CA CYS A 98 7.68 -0.70 24.85
C CYS A 98 6.59 -1.78 25.01
N GLY A 99 6.70 -2.91 24.30
CA GLY A 99 5.67 -3.95 24.26
C GLY A 99 4.59 -3.68 23.23
N VAL A 100 3.45 -4.37 23.35
CA VAL A 100 2.30 -4.18 22.47
C VAL A 100 1.63 -2.84 22.75
N GLN A 101 1.56 -1.99 21.73
CA GLN A 101 0.88 -0.71 21.72
C GLN A 101 -0.49 -0.82 21.03
N ARG A 102 -1.38 0.11 21.36
CA ARG A 102 -2.71 0.29 20.74
C ARG A 102 -2.80 1.73 20.26
N ASP A 103 -2.44 1.94 19.01
CA ASP A 103 -2.35 3.27 18.44
C ASP A 103 -3.69 3.68 17.81
N GLU A 104 -4.19 4.85 18.19
CA GLU A 104 -5.35 5.51 17.57
C GLU A 104 -4.95 6.60 16.55
N VAL A 105 -3.65 6.89 16.46
CA VAL A 105 -3.05 7.87 15.55
C VAL A 105 -1.71 7.37 15.02
N GLY A 106 -1.21 7.98 13.95
CA GLY A 106 0.12 7.71 13.40
C GLY A 106 0.14 6.66 12.28
N TRP A 107 -1.02 6.11 11.93
CA TRP A 107 -1.19 5.15 10.82
C TRP A 107 -2.03 5.70 9.67
N GLU A 108 -2.26 7.01 9.61
CA GLU A 108 -3.11 7.68 8.61
C GLU A 108 -2.53 7.66 7.18
N GLN A 109 -1.24 7.35 7.03
CA GLN A 109 -0.58 7.18 5.72
C GLN A 109 0.08 5.80 5.64
N SER A 110 -0.76 4.76 5.67
CA SER A 110 -0.32 3.37 5.69
C SER A 110 -0.62 2.68 4.37
N VAL A 111 0.18 1.67 4.03
CA VAL A 111 -0.19 0.66 3.03
C VAL A 111 -1.00 -0.42 3.74
N SER A 112 -2.21 -0.69 3.25
CA SER A 112 -3.13 -1.67 3.83
C SER A 112 -3.20 -2.97 3.01
N ILE A 113 -3.20 -4.09 3.73
CA ILE A 113 -3.42 -5.44 3.23
C ILE A 113 -4.57 -6.05 4.05
N PRO A 114 -5.79 -6.12 3.49
CA PRO A 114 -6.92 -6.78 4.14
C PRO A 114 -6.62 -8.26 4.40
N LEU A 115 -6.82 -8.71 5.64
CA LEU A 115 -6.55 -10.09 6.03
C LEU A 115 -7.79 -10.98 5.94
N LEU A 116 -8.99 -10.37 6.02
CA LEU A 116 -10.26 -11.07 5.86
C LEU A 116 -10.75 -10.97 4.41
N GLN A 117 -11.23 -12.12 3.89
CA GLN A 117 -11.92 -12.17 2.60
C GLN A 117 -13.42 -11.86 2.77
N PRO A 118 -14.09 -11.38 1.71
CA PRO A 118 -15.55 -11.24 1.72
C PRO A 118 -16.21 -12.57 2.13
N GLY A 119 -17.09 -12.54 3.13
CA GLY A 119 -17.78 -13.73 3.64
C GLY A 119 -17.26 -14.29 4.96
N MET A 120 -16.11 -13.84 5.47
CA MET A 120 -15.53 -14.28 6.75
C MET A 120 -16.14 -13.58 7.98
N PHE A 121 -17.47 -13.48 8.03
CA PHE A 121 -18.17 -12.71 9.07
C PHE A 121 -17.95 -13.26 10.49
N GLY A 122 -17.96 -14.58 10.66
CA GLY A 122 -17.76 -15.19 11.98
C GLY A 122 -16.39 -14.92 12.58
N LEU A 123 -15.34 -14.83 11.75
CA LEU A 123 -14.00 -14.44 12.20
C LEU A 123 -13.93 -12.93 12.48
N MET A 124 -14.63 -12.12 11.69
CA MET A 124 -14.73 -10.67 11.94
C MET A 124 -15.34 -10.37 13.30
N ASP A 125 -16.39 -11.10 13.71
CA ASP A 125 -17.05 -10.93 15.02
C ASP A 125 -16.14 -11.26 16.20
N GLN A 126 -15.14 -12.12 16.00
CA GLN A 126 -14.20 -12.56 17.04
C GLN A 126 -12.82 -11.90 16.93
N TRP A 127 -12.59 -11.13 15.86
CA TRP A 127 -11.28 -10.57 15.52
C TRP A 127 -10.67 -9.75 16.65
N ASP A 128 -11.44 -8.82 17.19
CA ASP A 128 -10.97 -7.91 18.25
C ASP A 128 -10.60 -8.68 19.52
N LYS A 129 -11.40 -9.70 19.87
CA LYS A 129 -11.12 -10.56 21.02
C LYS A 129 -9.85 -11.37 20.81
N TYR A 130 -9.69 -12.00 19.65
CA TYR A 130 -8.48 -12.77 19.33
C TYR A 130 -7.24 -11.89 19.35
N LEU A 131 -7.33 -10.69 18.79
CA LEU A 131 -6.21 -9.76 18.78
C LEU A 131 -5.86 -9.31 20.20
N GLU A 132 -6.85 -8.99 21.03
CA GLU A 132 -6.64 -8.61 22.43
C GLU A 132 -6.04 -9.75 23.26
N ASP A 133 -6.62 -10.96 23.21
CA ASP A 133 -6.15 -12.13 23.95
C ASP A 133 -4.71 -12.50 23.54
N PHE A 134 -4.41 -12.48 22.23
CA PHE A 134 -3.07 -12.69 21.69
C PHE A 134 -2.07 -11.65 22.20
N SER A 135 -2.47 -10.37 22.17
CA SER A 135 -1.65 -9.23 22.59
C SER A 135 -1.32 -9.23 24.08
N ALA A 136 -2.18 -9.83 24.90
CA ALA A 136 -2.01 -9.93 26.35
C ALA A 136 -1.06 -11.06 26.78
N THR A 137 -0.59 -11.90 25.86
CA THR A 137 0.30 -13.02 26.20
C THR A 137 1.70 -12.54 26.61
N GLU A 138 2.35 -13.29 27.51
CA GLU A 138 3.72 -12.98 27.97
C GLU A 138 4.78 -13.03 26.86
N ALA A 139 4.43 -13.61 25.70
CA ALA A 139 5.28 -13.64 24.52
C ALA A 139 5.61 -12.23 24.00
N TRP A 140 4.76 -11.23 24.27
CA TRP A 140 4.89 -9.87 23.74
C TRP A 140 5.15 -8.83 24.83
N LEU A 141 5.82 -9.24 25.91
CA LEU A 141 6.34 -8.33 26.93
C LEU A 141 7.51 -7.49 26.38
N PRO A 142 7.68 -6.23 26.80
CA PRO A 142 8.74 -5.34 26.30
C PRO A 142 10.14 -5.95 26.34
N GLN A 143 10.47 -6.72 27.39
CA GLN A 143 11.79 -7.32 27.58
C GLN A 143 12.09 -8.47 26.59
N ARG A 144 11.08 -8.96 25.87
CA ARG A 144 11.23 -9.99 24.83
C ARG A 144 11.56 -9.38 23.47
N TYR A 145 11.42 -8.07 23.30
CA TYR A 145 11.63 -7.40 22.03
C TYR A 145 13.08 -7.57 21.56
N GLU A 146 13.25 -7.98 20.30
CA GLU A 146 14.53 -8.22 19.66
C GLU A 146 14.41 -7.93 18.17
N ASP A 147 15.30 -7.08 17.65
CA ASP A 147 15.12 -6.44 16.33
C ASP A 147 15.10 -7.43 15.16
N ASP A 148 15.81 -8.56 15.20
CA ASP A 148 15.92 -9.46 14.05
C ASP A 148 14.85 -10.57 14.04
N HIS A 149 14.52 -11.13 15.20
CA HIS A 149 13.65 -12.31 15.32
C HIS A 149 12.38 -12.08 16.14
N HIS A 150 12.32 -11.09 17.03
CA HIS A 150 11.16 -10.83 17.89
C HIS A 150 10.71 -9.36 17.88
N ASN A 151 10.16 -8.93 16.74
CA ASN A 151 9.87 -7.54 16.40
C ASN A 151 8.41 -7.35 15.93
N CYS A 152 8.08 -6.16 15.44
CA CYS A 152 6.75 -5.85 14.91
C CYS A 152 6.30 -6.80 13.80
N TYR A 153 7.23 -7.25 12.95
CA TYR A 153 6.92 -8.17 11.86
C TYR A 153 6.60 -9.58 12.37
N SER A 154 7.39 -10.12 13.30
CA SER A 154 7.09 -11.44 13.86
C SER A 154 5.79 -11.43 14.68
N TYR A 155 5.50 -10.34 15.39
CA TYR A 155 4.22 -10.11 16.05
C TYR A 155 3.02 -10.24 15.11
N THR A 156 3.01 -9.43 14.06
CA THR A 156 1.91 -9.42 13.09
C THR A 156 1.76 -10.76 12.35
N LEU A 157 2.88 -11.36 11.92
CA LEU A 157 2.84 -12.66 11.23
C LEU A 157 2.36 -13.80 12.14
N THR A 158 2.76 -13.79 13.42
CA THR A 158 2.32 -14.83 14.37
C THR A 158 0.82 -14.74 14.58
N PHE A 159 0.27 -13.53 14.75
CA PHE A 159 -1.18 -13.34 14.83
C PHE A 159 -1.90 -13.85 13.58
N ILE A 160 -1.41 -13.47 12.39
CA ILE A 160 -1.95 -13.94 11.11
C ILE A 160 -1.96 -15.48 11.05
N ASN A 161 -0.87 -16.12 11.47
CA ASN A 161 -0.78 -17.59 11.48
C ASN A 161 -1.69 -18.24 12.51
N CYS A 162 -1.93 -17.61 13.67
CA CYS A 162 -2.96 -18.06 14.62
C CYS A 162 -4.35 -18.06 13.97
N VAL A 163 -4.69 -16.98 13.26
CA VAL A 163 -5.95 -16.87 12.52
C VAL A 163 -6.05 -17.91 11.41
N LEU A 164 -5.00 -18.09 10.60
CA LEU A 164 -4.97 -19.11 9.54
C LEU A 164 -5.17 -20.52 10.11
N THR A 165 -4.52 -20.82 11.24
CA THR A 165 -4.65 -22.12 11.91
C THR A 165 -6.08 -22.34 12.42
N ALA A 166 -6.71 -21.32 13.00
CA ALA A 166 -8.11 -21.38 13.44
C ALA A 166 -9.08 -21.63 12.26
N GLU A 167 -8.75 -21.11 11.08
CA GLU A 167 -9.50 -21.32 9.83
C GLU A 167 -9.12 -22.62 9.10
N GLY A 168 -8.28 -23.48 9.69
CA GLY A 168 -7.84 -24.75 9.09
C GLY A 168 -6.91 -24.60 7.88
N LYS A 169 -6.23 -23.46 7.75
CA LYS A 169 -5.31 -23.14 6.65
C LYS A 169 -3.85 -23.34 7.08
N GLU A 170 -2.99 -23.57 6.10
CA GLU A 170 -1.54 -23.65 6.32
C GLU A 170 -0.97 -22.31 6.79
N GLN A 171 0.02 -22.39 7.67
CA GLN A 171 0.75 -21.23 8.17
C GLN A 171 1.71 -20.70 7.11
N LEU A 172 1.88 -19.38 7.08
CA LEU A 172 2.77 -18.70 6.14
C LEU A 172 4.11 -18.39 6.80
N GLY A 173 5.19 -18.65 6.06
CA GLY A 173 6.52 -18.18 6.45
C GLY A 173 6.69 -16.66 6.22
N LYS A 174 7.68 -16.04 6.89
CA LYS A 174 8.02 -14.61 6.68
C LYS A 174 8.23 -14.27 5.21
N ARG A 175 9.04 -15.08 4.53
CA ARG A 175 9.34 -14.91 3.10
C ARG A 175 8.09 -15.02 2.24
N GLU A 176 7.29 -16.07 2.46
CA GLU A 176 6.07 -16.30 1.70
C GLU A 176 5.06 -15.17 1.86
N PHE A 177 4.78 -14.75 3.10
CA PHE A 177 3.87 -13.63 3.35
C PHE A 177 4.38 -12.33 2.70
N THR A 178 5.68 -12.07 2.81
CA THR A 178 6.31 -10.88 2.21
C THR A 178 6.16 -10.89 0.70
N GLU A 179 6.56 -11.97 0.03
CA GLU A 179 6.55 -12.07 -1.44
C GLU A 179 5.14 -12.03 -2.01
N LYS A 180 4.19 -12.69 -1.36
CA LYS A 180 2.82 -12.84 -1.85
C LYS A 180 1.94 -11.62 -1.56
N TYR A 181 2.08 -10.99 -0.40
CA TYR A 181 1.16 -9.94 0.05
C TYR A 181 1.81 -8.57 0.17
N VAL A 182 3.03 -8.47 0.71
CA VAL A 182 3.68 -7.18 1.00
C VAL A 182 4.32 -6.57 -0.25
N VAL A 183 5.17 -7.34 -0.94
CA VAL A 183 5.93 -6.89 -2.13
C VAL A 183 5.05 -6.29 -3.23
N PRO A 184 3.90 -6.88 -3.60
CA PRO A 184 3.05 -6.27 -4.63
C PRO A 184 2.55 -4.87 -4.24
N ARG A 185 2.21 -4.67 -2.96
CA ARG A 185 1.71 -3.38 -2.45
C ARG A 185 2.83 -2.36 -2.33
N THR A 186 3.99 -2.74 -1.81
CA THR A 186 5.14 -1.83 -1.68
C THR A 186 5.73 -1.45 -3.03
N ARG A 187 5.72 -2.34 -4.03
CA ARG A 187 6.08 -1.99 -5.42
C ARG A 187 5.14 -0.93 -6.01
N LYS A 188 3.82 -1.05 -5.76
CA LYS A 188 2.85 -0.04 -6.19
C LYS A 188 3.11 1.30 -5.49
N ALA A 189 3.34 1.27 -4.18
CA ALA A 189 3.70 2.45 -3.39
C ALA A 189 4.98 3.12 -3.91
N SER A 190 6.05 2.36 -4.15
CA SER A 190 7.33 2.88 -4.66
C SER A 190 7.17 3.58 -6.01
N LYS A 191 6.41 3.00 -6.95
CA LYS A 191 6.10 3.64 -8.24
C LYS A 191 5.34 4.96 -8.03
N TYR A 192 4.35 4.96 -7.15
CA TYR A 192 3.56 6.15 -6.85
C TYR A 192 4.42 7.27 -6.24
N ILE A 193 5.26 6.95 -5.23
CA ILE A 193 6.18 7.91 -4.60
C ILE A 193 7.10 8.54 -5.65
N THR A 194 7.66 7.72 -6.54
CA THR A 194 8.55 8.18 -7.62
C THR A 194 7.85 9.18 -8.53
N LEU A 195 6.62 8.86 -8.97
CA LEU A 195 5.82 9.75 -9.80
C LEU A 195 5.47 11.05 -9.07
N TYR A 196 4.98 10.94 -7.84
CA TYR A 196 4.54 12.06 -7.02
C TYR A 196 5.66 13.09 -6.84
N ARG A 197 6.83 12.63 -6.38
CA ARG A 197 7.98 13.50 -6.14
C ARG A 197 8.51 14.16 -7.42
N ALA A 198 8.54 13.43 -8.53
CA ALA A 198 8.96 14.00 -9.80
C ALA A 198 8.01 15.10 -10.30
N ILE A 199 6.69 14.94 -10.06
CA ILE A 199 5.68 15.94 -10.40
C ILE A 199 5.75 17.14 -9.46
N GLU A 200 6.02 16.96 -8.17
CA GLU A 200 6.26 18.09 -7.26
C GLU A 200 7.48 18.92 -7.68
N GLU A 201 8.56 18.26 -8.11
CA GLU A 201 9.79 18.93 -8.54
C GLU A 201 9.62 19.65 -9.88
N ARG A 202 8.95 19.02 -10.86
CA ARG A 202 9.00 19.43 -12.28
C ARG A 202 7.65 19.87 -12.85
N GLY A 203 6.58 19.72 -12.10
CA GLY A 203 5.19 19.97 -12.52
C GLY A 203 4.54 18.82 -13.30
N PHE A 204 5.33 17.91 -13.90
CA PHE A 204 4.83 16.74 -14.64
C PHE A 204 5.89 15.62 -14.70
N TYR A 205 5.45 14.41 -15.04
CA TYR A 205 6.31 13.27 -15.33
C TYR A 205 5.87 12.58 -16.63
N VAL A 206 6.81 12.00 -17.37
CA VAL A 206 6.54 11.42 -18.68
C VAL A 206 7.14 10.02 -18.78
N THR A 207 6.38 9.09 -19.33
CA THR A 207 6.88 7.78 -19.77
C THR A 207 6.47 7.53 -21.20
N ASP A 208 7.27 6.77 -21.93
CA ASP A 208 6.85 6.30 -23.25
C ASP A 208 5.66 5.35 -23.10
N ARG A 209 4.79 5.32 -24.12
CA ARG A 209 3.78 4.28 -24.22
C ARG A 209 4.49 2.99 -24.64
N PRO A 210 4.23 1.84 -23.98
CA PRO A 210 4.61 0.55 -24.55
C PRO A 210 4.05 0.50 -25.97
N ASP A 211 4.88 0.15 -26.95
CA ASP A 211 4.41 -0.13 -28.29
C ASP A 211 3.33 -1.22 -28.17
N GLU A 212 2.15 -0.99 -28.75
CA GLU A 212 1.20 -2.08 -28.99
C GLU A 212 1.94 -3.07 -29.89
N GLU A 213 2.49 -4.15 -29.31
CA GLU A 213 3.15 -5.19 -30.07
C GLU A 213 2.21 -5.66 -31.19
N THR A 214 2.70 -5.48 -32.41
CA THR A 214 2.25 -6.09 -33.65
C THR A 214 1.67 -7.48 -33.42
N ASN A 215 0.36 -7.64 -33.63
CA ASN A 215 -0.24 -8.95 -33.84
C ASN A 215 0.57 -9.68 -34.94
N PRO A 216 1.02 -10.92 -34.73
CA PRO A 216 1.59 -11.73 -35.81
C PRO A 216 0.51 -11.92 -36.90
N PRO A 217 0.86 -11.88 -38.19
CA PRO A 217 -0.10 -12.18 -39.25
C PRO A 217 -0.61 -13.60 -39.05
N GLU A 218 -1.94 -13.77 -39.11
CA GLU A 218 -2.58 -15.08 -39.19
C GLU A 218 -1.91 -15.89 -40.30
N GLY A 219 -1.24 -16.96 -39.91
CA GLY A 219 -0.63 -17.89 -40.85
C GLY A 219 -1.71 -18.47 -41.76
N SER A 220 -1.60 -18.14 -43.04
CA SER A 220 -2.28 -18.82 -44.13
C SER A 220 -1.86 -20.30 -44.12
N GLY A 221 -2.67 -21.14 -43.49
CA GLY A 221 -2.59 -22.59 -43.61
C GLY A 221 -3.17 -23.04 -44.94
N SER A 222 -2.32 -23.07 -45.97
CA SER A 222 -2.53 -23.87 -47.19
C SER A 222 -1.53 -25.01 -47.17
N CYS A 223 -2.02 -26.23 -46.91
CA CYS A 223 -1.62 -27.51 -47.51
C CYS A 223 -2.37 -28.65 -46.82
#